data_AF-A0A504U7J0-F1
#
_entry.id   AF-A0A504U7J0-F1
#
_cell.length_a   1.000
_cell.length_b   1.000
_cell.length_c   1.000
_cell.angle_alpha   90.00
_cell.angle_beta   90.00
_cell.angle_gamma   90.00
#
_symmetry.space_group_name_H-M   'P 1'
#
loop_
_entity.id
_entity.type
_entity.pdbx_description
1 polymer ?
#
loop_
_entity_poly.entity_id
_entity_poly.type
_entity_poly.pdbx_seq_one_letter_code
_entity_poly.pdbx_strand_id
1 'polypeptide(L)'
;MIAFMSQYMMFDGRIEPYQRADDVGYAISEFLWFEERPFYPASALAQAKVAQVNLCSLQGSEDNQDNCDLVFQMPKADGGHFYEIVMRSDNGTAYGGWAWGETLECLDQIANGYRVLRTQIHETQASFEYSSKSRRYGPTSKLLMDKKALRPGWQSAMIKG
;
A
#
# COMPACT_ATOMS: atom_id res chain seq x y z
N MET A 1 0.38 -5.33 13.98
CA MET A 1 0.53 -3.93 13.48
C MET A 1 1.80 -3.79 12.63
N ILE A 2 1.73 -3.17 11.45
CA ILE A 2 2.90 -2.97 10.56
C ILE A 2 3.68 -1.71 10.95
N ALA A 3 5.01 -1.82 11.05
CA ALA A 3 5.89 -0.69 11.37
C ALA A 3 6.44 -0.03 10.11
N PHE A 4 6.18 1.27 9.92
CA PHE A 4 6.64 2.05 8.78
C PHE A 4 7.92 2.82 9.14
N MET A 5 9.07 2.37 8.64
CA MET A 5 10.38 2.74 9.19
C MET A 5 11.12 3.81 8.38
N SER A 6 10.74 4.06 7.12
CA SER A 6 11.51 4.95 6.23
C SER A 6 10.65 5.71 5.22
N GLN A 7 11.16 6.82 4.69
CA GLN A 7 10.57 7.54 3.55
C GLN A 7 11.11 7.00 2.23
N TYR A 8 10.25 6.82 1.22
CA TYR A 8 10.66 6.22 -0.06
C TYR A 8 11.67 7.07 -0.85
N MET A 9 11.51 8.40 -0.87
CA MET A 9 12.33 9.30 -1.69
C MET A 9 13.58 9.86 -0.99
N MET A 10 13.85 9.47 0.25
CA MET A 10 15.09 9.86 0.93
C MET A 10 16.22 8.96 0.42
N PHE A 11 16.96 9.45 -0.59
CA PHE A 11 18.18 8.85 -1.13
C PHE A 11 19.31 8.78 -0.08
N ASP A 12 19.13 7.97 0.95
CA ASP A 12 20.24 7.49 1.79
C ASP A 12 20.97 6.38 1.01
N GLY A 13 22.29 6.32 1.12
CA GLY A 13 23.13 5.24 0.58
C GLY A 13 22.78 3.84 1.11
N ARG A 14 21.87 3.73 2.08
CA ARG A 14 21.34 2.50 2.70
C ARG A 14 19.96 2.06 2.20
N ILE A 15 19.57 2.44 0.99
CA ILE A 15 18.38 1.88 0.34
C ILE A 15 18.71 0.48 -0.17
N GLU A 16 17.92 -0.52 0.25
CA GLU A 16 18.10 -1.91 -0.16
C GLU A 16 17.82 -2.10 -1.66
N PRO A 17 18.50 -3.05 -2.36
CA PRO A 17 18.43 -3.18 -3.81
C PRO A 17 17.00 -3.27 -4.37
N TYR A 18 16.10 -3.94 -3.64
CA TYR A 18 14.71 -4.10 -4.04
C TYR A 18 13.89 -2.81 -4.09
N GLN A 19 14.30 -1.77 -3.35
CA GLN A 19 13.64 -0.45 -3.36
C GLN A 19 14.04 0.39 -4.57
N ARG A 20 15.07 -0.04 -5.33
CA ARG A 20 15.59 0.64 -6.52
C ARG A 20 15.18 -0.03 -7.84
N ALA A 21 14.42 -1.12 -7.79
CA ALA A 21 14.00 -1.84 -8.98
C ALA A 21 12.98 -1.00 -9.78
N ASP A 22 13.20 -0.84 -11.10
CA ASP A 22 12.29 -0.10 -11.99
C ASP A 22 10.86 -0.65 -11.95
N ASP A 23 10.71 -1.96 -11.70
CA ASP A 23 9.43 -2.66 -11.54
C ASP A 23 8.59 -2.10 -10.37
N VAL A 24 9.23 -1.60 -9.31
CA VAL A 24 8.54 -0.91 -8.22
C VAL A 24 8.05 0.46 -8.70
N GLY A 25 8.85 1.18 -9.47
CA GLY A 25 8.45 2.44 -10.11
C GLY A 25 7.21 2.27 -11.01
N TYR A 26 7.13 1.17 -11.76
CA TYR A 26 5.95 0.82 -12.55
C TYR A 26 4.72 0.59 -11.67
N ALA A 27 4.81 -0.18 -10.59
CA ALA A 27 3.70 -0.38 -9.67
C ALA A 27 3.28 0.93 -8.95
N ILE A 28 4.25 1.79 -8.63
CA ILE A 28 3.98 3.13 -8.08
C ILE A 28 3.19 3.98 -9.06
N SER A 29 3.52 3.90 -10.35
CA SER A 29 2.81 4.65 -11.38
C SER A 29 1.31 4.29 -11.41
N GLU A 30 0.93 3.04 -11.14
CA GLU A 30 -0.49 2.64 -11.12
C GLU A 30 -1.30 3.34 -10.01
N PHE A 31 -0.73 3.59 -8.83
CA PHE A 31 -1.47 4.29 -7.77
C PHE A 31 -1.28 5.81 -7.81
N LEU A 32 -0.21 6.31 -8.43
CA LEU A 32 -0.12 7.72 -8.82
C LEU A 32 -1.20 8.07 -9.85
N TRP A 33 -1.52 7.13 -10.73
CA TRP A 33 -2.52 7.25 -11.81
C TRP A 33 -3.73 6.34 -11.58
N PHE A 34 -4.65 6.77 -10.72
CA PHE A 34 -5.88 6.01 -10.48
C PHE A 34 -6.94 6.31 -11.56
N GLU A 35 -7.39 5.26 -12.26
CA GLU A 35 -8.31 5.37 -13.41
C GLU A 35 -7.83 6.41 -14.44
N GLU A 36 -6.56 6.31 -14.84
CA GLU A 36 -5.93 7.17 -15.86
C GLU A 36 -5.85 8.66 -15.47
N ARG A 37 -6.10 8.98 -14.19
CA ARG A 37 -6.01 10.36 -13.69
C ARG A 37 -4.99 10.46 -12.57
N PRO A 38 -4.22 11.57 -12.50
CA PRO A 38 -3.37 11.83 -11.35
C PRO A 38 -4.21 11.81 -10.07
N PHE A 39 -3.86 10.92 -9.16
CA PHE A 39 -4.57 10.73 -7.89
C PHE A 39 -3.78 11.30 -6.71
N TYR A 40 -2.48 11.00 -6.65
CA TYR A 40 -1.57 11.60 -5.68
C TYR A 40 -0.66 12.63 -6.36
N PRO A 41 -0.39 13.78 -5.72
CA PRO A 41 0.72 14.62 -6.15
C PRO A 41 2.04 13.88 -5.86
N ALA A 42 3.07 14.13 -6.68
CA ALA A 42 4.39 13.53 -6.48
C ALA A 42 4.99 13.83 -5.08
N SER A 43 4.63 14.98 -4.50
CA SER A 43 5.00 15.35 -3.12
C SER A 43 4.42 14.41 -2.06
N ALA A 44 3.26 13.80 -2.28
CA ALA A 44 2.69 12.84 -1.35
C ALA A 44 3.51 11.54 -1.34
N LEU A 45 4.03 11.11 -2.48
CA LEU A 45 4.97 9.97 -2.56
C LEU A 45 6.30 10.31 -1.86
N ALA A 46 6.78 11.56 -1.97
CA ALA A 46 7.97 12.02 -1.25
C ALA A 46 7.88 11.81 0.25
N GLN A 47 6.68 12.00 0.79
CA GLN A 47 6.37 11.95 2.22
C GLN A 47 5.84 10.58 2.67
N ALA A 48 5.58 9.68 1.73
CA ALA A 48 5.06 8.35 2.05
C ALA A 48 6.10 7.57 2.86
N LYS A 49 5.62 6.90 3.91
CA LYS A 49 6.44 5.95 4.66
C LYS A 49 6.27 4.55 4.09
N VAL A 50 7.32 3.76 4.09
CA VAL A 50 7.31 2.40 3.53
C VAL A 50 7.62 1.38 4.61
N ALA A 51 6.90 0.26 4.55
CA ALA A 51 7.18 -0.94 5.31
C ALA A 51 7.39 -2.11 4.35
N GLN A 52 8.35 -2.97 4.66
CA GLN A 52 8.44 -4.29 4.06
C GLN A 52 7.50 -5.23 4.80
N VAL A 53 6.76 -6.04 4.06
CA VAL A 53 5.82 -7.00 4.63
C VAL A 53 5.92 -8.28 3.81
N ASN A 54 5.93 -9.43 4.47
CA ASN A 54 5.74 -10.70 3.79
C ASN A 54 4.23 -10.97 3.77
N LEU A 55 3.56 -10.80 2.63
CA LEU A 55 2.14 -11.11 2.50
C LEU A 55 1.92 -12.52 1.98
N CYS A 56 2.84 -13.09 1.20
CA CYS A 56 2.68 -14.42 0.64
C CYS A 56 2.88 -15.52 1.69
N SER A 57 1.88 -16.39 1.88
CA SER A 57 1.97 -17.54 2.80
C SER A 57 2.95 -18.62 2.36
N LEU A 58 3.32 -18.65 1.07
CA LEU A 58 4.17 -19.67 0.46
C LEU A 58 5.63 -19.23 0.32
N GLN A 59 5.95 -17.94 0.48
CA GLN A 59 7.33 -17.47 0.51
C GLN A 59 7.93 -17.74 1.90
N GLY A 60 8.27 -19.02 2.11
CA GLY A 60 8.99 -19.52 3.25
C GLY A 60 10.50 -19.38 3.06
N SER A 61 11.05 -18.25 3.50
CA SER A 61 12.29 -18.13 4.28
C SER A 61 12.51 -16.65 4.59
N GLU A 62 12.91 -16.34 5.81
CA GLU A 62 13.30 -14.97 6.23
C GLU A 62 14.49 -14.42 5.42
N ASP A 63 15.13 -15.27 4.61
CA ASP A 63 16.32 -14.98 3.81
C ASP A 63 16.03 -14.43 2.40
N ASN A 64 14.77 -14.48 1.90
CA ASN A 64 14.44 -13.84 0.62
C ASN A 64 14.00 -12.38 0.81
N GLN A 65 14.88 -11.59 1.42
CA GLN A 65 14.67 -10.15 1.64
C GLN A 65 14.50 -9.38 0.33
N ASP A 66 14.98 -9.94 -0.78
CA ASP A 66 14.87 -9.37 -2.11
C ASP A 66 13.45 -9.42 -2.69
N ASN A 67 12.54 -10.24 -2.15
CA ASN A 67 11.17 -10.41 -2.65
C ASN A 67 10.06 -10.00 -1.68
N CYS A 68 10.38 -9.23 -0.63
CA CYS A 68 9.35 -8.70 0.28
C CYS A 68 8.37 -7.77 -0.45
N ASP A 69 7.09 -7.89 -0.13
CA ASP A 69 6.06 -6.94 -0.54
C ASP A 69 6.27 -5.59 0.16
N LEU A 70 5.83 -4.52 -0.46
CA LEU A 70 5.96 -3.16 0.07
C LEU A 70 4.59 -2.58 0.37
N VAL A 71 4.47 -1.91 1.50
CA VAL A 71 3.29 -1.12 1.84
C VAL A 71 3.71 0.33 2.03
N PHE A 72 3.11 1.22 1.25
CA PHE A 72 3.29 2.65 1.33
C PHE A 72 2.15 3.24 2.18
N GLN A 73 2.49 3.77 3.35
CA GLN A 73 1.61 4.63 4.11
C GLN A 73 1.71 6.06 3.55
N MET A 74 0.67 6.48 2.84
CA MET A 74 0.55 7.84 2.33
C MET A 74 0.33 8.83 3.48
N PRO A 75 0.61 10.13 3.26
CA PRO A 75 0.30 11.16 4.24
C PRO A 75 -1.16 11.11 4.71
N LYS A 76 -1.38 11.45 5.98
CA LYS A 76 -2.70 11.38 6.61
C LYS A 76 -3.71 12.26 5.87
N ALA A 77 -4.91 11.75 5.63
CA ALA A 77 -6.04 12.47 5.06
C ALA A 77 -7.34 12.03 5.73
N ASP A 78 -8.17 13.00 6.11
CA ASP A 78 -9.52 12.78 6.67
C ASP A 78 -9.58 11.74 7.80
N GLY A 79 -8.63 11.83 8.73
CA GLY A 79 -8.58 10.97 9.92
C GLY A 79 -7.77 9.67 9.74
N GLY A 80 -7.48 9.25 8.51
CA GLY A 80 -6.74 8.00 8.23
C GLY A 80 -5.61 8.16 7.23
N HIS A 81 -5.07 7.02 6.80
CA HIS A 81 -4.05 6.90 5.76
C HIS A 81 -4.58 6.02 4.64
N PHE A 82 -4.15 6.33 3.42
CA PHE A 82 -4.13 5.32 2.37
C PHE A 82 -2.88 4.46 2.52
N TYR A 83 -3.08 3.16 2.45
CA TYR A 83 -2.02 2.16 2.39
C TYR A 83 -2.00 1.58 0.99
N GLU A 84 -1.01 1.94 0.18
CA GLU A 84 -0.82 1.38 -1.16
C GLU A 84 0.06 0.14 -1.07
N ILE A 85 -0.40 -0.97 -1.64
CA ILE A 85 0.24 -2.28 -1.53
C ILE A 85 0.92 -2.59 -2.86
N VAL A 86 2.18 -2.97 -2.82
CA VAL A 86 2.97 -3.40 -3.98
C VAL A 86 3.43 -4.83 -3.72
N MET A 87 2.96 -5.74 -4.56
CA MET A 87 3.26 -7.17 -4.46
C MET A 87 4.55 -7.49 -5.19
N ARG A 88 5.42 -8.32 -4.60
CA ARG A 88 6.71 -8.68 -5.19
C ARG A 88 6.93 -10.18 -5.21
N SER A 89 7.56 -10.66 -6.28
CA SER A 89 7.88 -12.06 -6.47
C SER A 89 9.05 -12.22 -7.45
N ASP A 90 9.61 -13.42 -7.52
CA ASP A 90 10.62 -13.77 -8.53
C ASP A 90 10.14 -13.53 -9.99
N ASN A 91 8.82 -13.48 -10.20
CA ASN A 91 8.22 -13.27 -11.52
C ASN A 91 7.92 -11.79 -11.82
N GLY A 92 8.28 -10.88 -10.91
CA GLY A 92 8.12 -9.44 -11.07
C GLY A 92 7.31 -8.76 -9.97
N THR A 93 7.08 -7.45 -10.17
CA THR A 93 6.37 -6.56 -9.25
C THR A 93 5.01 -6.15 -9.84
N ALA A 94 4.00 -6.04 -8.99
CA ALA A 94 2.66 -5.62 -9.40
C ALA A 94 1.98 -4.74 -8.35
N TYR A 95 1.06 -3.87 -8.79
CA TYR A 95 0.22 -3.14 -7.84
C TYR A 95 -0.80 -4.08 -7.17
N GLY A 96 -0.69 -4.18 -5.85
CA GLY A 96 -1.47 -5.07 -5.00
C GLY A 96 -2.80 -4.51 -4.53
N GLY A 97 -3.12 -3.25 -4.85
CA GLY A 97 -4.33 -2.58 -4.38
C GLY A 97 -4.06 -1.67 -3.18
N TRP A 98 -5.12 -1.32 -2.46
CA TRP A 98 -5.06 -0.33 -1.39
C TRP A 98 -6.00 -0.67 -0.23
N ALA A 99 -5.69 -0.12 0.94
CA ALA A 99 -6.55 -0.09 2.10
C ALA A 99 -6.61 1.34 2.67
N TRP A 100 -7.63 1.64 3.47
CA TRP A 100 -7.75 2.92 4.17
C TRP A 100 -8.08 2.72 5.65
N GLY A 101 -7.44 3.51 6.51
CA GLY A 101 -7.72 3.55 7.94
C GLY A 101 -6.62 4.25 8.74
N GLU A 102 -6.81 4.34 10.05
CA GLU A 102 -5.85 4.94 10.99
C GLU A 102 -4.60 4.09 11.18
N THR A 103 -4.78 2.77 11.16
CA THR A 103 -3.72 1.77 11.30
C THR A 103 -3.91 0.67 10.26
N LEU A 104 -2.81 -0.02 9.94
CA LEU A 104 -2.82 -1.24 9.12
C LEU A 104 -2.10 -2.35 9.87
N GLU A 105 -2.73 -3.52 9.86
CA GLU A 105 -2.21 -4.73 10.46
C GLU A 105 -2.25 -5.89 9.47
N CYS A 106 -1.20 -6.69 9.48
CA CYS A 106 -1.13 -7.98 8.81
C CYS A 106 -1.55 -9.06 9.80
N LEU A 107 -2.55 -9.87 9.44
CA LEU A 107 -3.04 -10.97 10.27
C LEU A 107 -2.41 -12.30 9.82
N ASP A 108 -2.35 -13.28 10.73
CA ASP A 108 -1.89 -14.63 10.41
C ASP A 108 -2.92 -15.45 9.59
N GLN A 109 -4.12 -14.90 9.39
CA GLN A 109 -5.14 -15.49 8.52
C GLN A 109 -4.70 -15.42 7.06
N ILE A 110 -4.93 -16.49 6.30
CA ILE A 110 -4.55 -16.58 4.88
C ILE A 110 -5.80 -16.68 3.99
N ALA A 111 -5.86 -15.83 2.96
CA ALA A 111 -6.86 -15.86 1.90
C ALA A 111 -6.17 -15.87 0.53
N ASN A 112 -6.53 -16.84 -0.33
CA ASN A 112 -5.94 -17.02 -1.66
C ASN A 112 -4.39 -17.04 -1.67
N GLY A 113 -3.78 -17.61 -0.63
CA GLY A 113 -2.32 -17.72 -0.50
C GLY A 113 -1.63 -16.49 0.06
N TYR A 114 -2.36 -15.44 0.45
CA TYR A 114 -1.81 -14.22 1.04
C TYR A 114 -2.43 -13.91 2.40
N ARG A 115 -1.67 -13.24 3.27
CA ARG A 115 -2.11 -12.78 4.58
C ARG A 115 -3.24 -11.75 4.45
N VAL A 116 -4.25 -11.87 5.30
CA VAL A 116 -5.35 -10.92 5.40
C VAL A 116 -4.84 -9.63 6.06
N LEU A 117 -5.25 -8.49 5.50
CA LEU A 117 -4.94 -7.18 6.06
C LEU A 117 -6.15 -6.64 6.81
N ARG A 118 -5.90 -5.91 7.90
CA ARG A 118 -6.93 -5.26 8.69
C ARG A 118 -6.59 -3.80 8.92
N THR A 119 -7.56 -2.92 8.70
CA THR A 119 -7.48 -1.52 9.11
C THR A 119 -8.46 -1.23 10.25
N GLN A 120 -8.10 -0.22 11.05
CA GLN A 120 -8.97 0.40 12.05
C GLN A 120 -9.47 1.74 11.51
N ILE A 121 -10.76 2.02 11.64
CA ILE A 121 -11.40 3.29 11.30
C ILE A 121 -12.29 3.67 12.50
N HIS A 122 -11.88 4.67 13.29
CA HIS A 122 -12.51 4.97 14.57
C HIS A 122 -12.66 3.70 15.44
N GLU A 123 -13.88 3.26 15.74
CA GLU A 123 -14.18 2.05 16.52
C GLU A 123 -14.45 0.81 15.64
N THR A 124 -14.44 0.95 14.31
CA THR A 124 -14.76 -0.12 13.37
C THR A 124 -13.50 -0.72 12.74
N GLN A 125 -13.56 -2.03 12.47
CA GLN A 125 -12.50 -2.75 11.76
C GLN A 125 -12.95 -3.14 10.36
N ALA A 126 -12.00 -3.09 9.43
CA ALA A 126 -12.18 -3.43 8.05
C ALA A 126 -11.13 -4.47 7.63
N SER A 127 -11.56 -5.59 7.07
CA SER A 127 -10.64 -6.63 6.58
C SER A 127 -10.53 -6.57 5.06
N PHE A 128 -9.34 -6.83 4.55
CA PHE A 128 -8.99 -6.81 3.15
C PHE A 128 -8.30 -8.12 2.79
N GLU A 129 -8.84 -8.81 1.80
CA GLU A 129 -8.35 -10.09 1.33
C GLU A 129 -7.82 -9.97 -0.09
N TYR A 130 -6.76 -10.72 -0.40
CA TYR A 130 -6.26 -10.82 -1.76
C TYR A 130 -7.24 -11.61 -2.62
N SER A 131 -7.65 -11.05 -3.77
CA SER A 131 -8.50 -11.73 -4.73
C SER A 131 -7.67 -12.22 -5.91
N SER A 132 -7.69 -13.53 -6.17
CA SER A 132 -7.04 -14.12 -7.34
C SER A 132 -7.64 -13.64 -8.67
N LYS A 133 -8.92 -13.24 -8.66
CA LYS A 133 -9.63 -12.74 -9.84
C LYS A 133 -9.15 -11.35 -10.26
N SER A 134 -9.10 -10.42 -9.31
CA SER A 134 -8.65 -9.04 -9.58
C SER A 134 -7.15 -8.86 -9.40
N ARG A 135 -6.46 -9.88 -8.87
CA ARG A 135 -5.04 -9.86 -8.48
C ARG A 135 -4.69 -8.71 -7.54
N ARG A 136 -5.63 -8.33 -6.69
CA ARG A 136 -5.54 -7.18 -5.77
C ARG A 136 -6.23 -7.47 -4.45
N TYR A 137 -5.76 -6.82 -3.39
CA TYR A 137 -6.48 -6.70 -2.14
C TYR A 137 -7.77 -5.90 -2.35
N GLY A 138 -8.84 -6.39 -1.73
CA GLY A 138 -10.12 -5.70 -1.68
C GLY A 138 -10.83 -5.95 -0.36
N PRO A 139 -11.75 -5.07 0.04
CA PRO A 139 -12.48 -5.23 1.28
C PRO A 139 -13.37 -6.48 1.24
N THR A 140 -13.44 -7.19 2.36
CA THR A 140 -14.32 -8.37 2.49
C THR A 140 -15.78 -7.99 2.70
N SER A 141 -16.01 -6.83 3.33
CA SER A 141 -17.35 -6.26 3.52
C SER A 141 -17.65 -5.23 2.43
N LYS A 142 -18.83 -5.35 1.80
CA LYS A 142 -19.34 -4.37 0.81
C LYS A 142 -19.56 -2.97 1.38
N LEU A 143 -19.52 -2.82 2.71
CA LEU A 143 -19.68 -1.52 3.39
C LEU A 143 -18.45 -0.60 3.25
N LEU A 144 -17.34 -1.10 2.71
CA LEU A 144 -16.10 -0.34 2.65
C LEU A 144 -15.98 0.46 1.34
N MET A 145 -16.08 1.77 1.58
CA MET A 145 -15.88 2.96 0.76
C MET A 145 -15.13 2.81 -0.56
N ASP A 146 -15.66 3.50 -1.58
CA ASP A 146 -14.97 3.81 -2.83
C ASP A 146 -13.77 4.74 -2.57
N LYS A 147 -12.60 4.43 -3.15
CA LYS A 147 -11.39 5.29 -3.11
C LYS A 147 -11.70 6.73 -3.51
N LYS A 148 -12.64 6.92 -4.45
CA LYS A 148 -13.10 8.23 -4.93
C LYS A 148 -13.85 9.01 -3.86
N ALA A 149 -14.63 8.33 -3.01
CA ALA A 149 -15.36 8.96 -1.92
C ALA A 149 -14.42 9.43 -0.81
N LEU A 150 -13.28 8.73 -0.65
CA LEU A 150 -12.20 9.05 0.28
C LEU A 150 -11.15 10.01 -0.33
N ARG A 151 -11.48 10.70 -1.42
CA ARG A 151 -10.55 11.62 -2.08
C ARG A 151 -9.92 12.52 -1.02
N PRO A 152 -8.61 12.44 -0.82
CA PRO A 152 -7.99 13.23 0.22
C PRO A 152 -8.10 14.70 -0.19
N GLY A 153 -8.50 15.58 0.74
CA GLY A 153 -8.86 16.99 0.53
C GLY A 153 -7.79 17.94 -0.08
N TRP A 154 -6.81 17.43 -0.82
CA TRP A 154 -5.71 18.18 -1.43
C TRP A 154 -6.15 19.20 -2.51
N GLN A 155 -7.33 19.02 -3.13
CA GLN A 155 -7.79 19.93 -4.18
C GLN A 155 -8.18 21.32 -3.67
N SER A 156 -8.58 21.45 -2.40
CA SER A 156 -8.96 22.75 -1.81
C SER A 156 -7.78 23.50 -1.19
N ALA A 157 -6.65 22.81 -0.93
CA ALA A 157 -5.49 23.40 -0.27
C ALA A 157 -4.49 24.07 -1.23
N MET A 158 -4.60 23.87 -2.55
CA MET A 158 -3.67 24.46 -3.54
C MET A 158 -4.30 25.52 -4.48
N ILE A 159 -5.58 25.90 -4.28
CA ILE A 159 -6.20 27.06 -4.97
C ILE A 159 -6.07 28.35 -4.11
N LYS A 160 -5.45 28.26 -2.93
CA LYS A 160 -5.12 29.42 -2.07
C LYS A 160 -3.61 29.51 -1.79
N GLY A 161 -2.80 29.42 -2.84
CA GLY A 161 -1.40 29.81 -2.85
C GLY A 161 -1.20 30.95 -3.82
#